data_AF-A0A0F9MU01-F1
#
_entry.id   AF-A0A0F9MU01-F1
#
_cell.length_a   1.000
_cell.length_b   1.000
_cell.length_c   1.000
_cell.angle_alpha   90.00
_cell.angle_beta   90.00
_cell.angle_gamma   90.00
#
_symmetry.space_group_name_H-M   'P 1'
#
loop_
_entity.id
_entity.type
_entity.pdbx_description
1 polymer ?
#
loop_
_entity_poly.entity_id
_entity_poly.type
_entity_poly.pdbx_seq_one_letter_code
_entity_poly.pdbx_strand_id
1 'polypeptide(L)'
;MKKKGQAGLSIVTAIFIFIVGMSAINLFKPDISLIRTASGINCSDASAISDGFKLTCLGFDLIVPIAIILVISVSAGLIVNKFIKGRK
;
A
#
# COMPACT_ATOMS: atom_id res chain seq x y z
N MET A 1 -32.47 -13.83 11.54
CA MET A 1 -32.46 -12.53 10.81
C MET A 1 -31.09 -12.29 10.15
N LYS A 2 -31.08 -11.86 8.87
CA LYS A 2 -30.03 -11.08 8.15
C LYS A 2 -28.62 -11.67 7.83
N LYS A 3 -28.44 -12.95 7.47
CA LYS A 3 -27.11 -13.42 6.98
C LYS A 3 -26.72 -12.95 5.56
N LYS A 4 -27.68 -12.76 4.65
CA LYS A 4 -27.40 -12.34 3.25
C LYS A 4 -27.04 -10.84 3.11
N GLY A 5 -27.66 -9.97 3.90
CA GLY A 5 -27.38 -8.53 3.87
C GLY A 5 -25.99 -8.17 4.43
N GLN A 6 -25.47 -8.97 5.36
CA GLN A 6 -24.15 -8.73 5.94
C GLN A 6 -23.03 -8.95 4.92
N ALA A 7 -23.18 -9.85 3.95
CA ALA A 7 -22.17 -10.14 2.92
C ALA A 7 -21.96 -8.97 1.95
N GLY A 8 -23.04 -8.32 1.52
CA GLY A 8 -22.96 -7.10 0.71
C GLY A 8 -22.22 -5.97 1.44
N LEU A 9 -22.50 -5.79 2.73
CA LEU A 9 -21.85 -4.74 3.53
C LEU A 9 -20.33 -4.92 3.61
N SER A 10 -19.81 -6.14 3.77
CA SER A 10 -18.34 -6.35 3.81
C SER A 10 -17.65 -6.08 2.49
N ILE A 11 -18.31 -6.37 1.36
CA ILE A 11 -17.74 -6.10 0.04
C ILE A 11 -17.65 -4.59 -0.16
N VAL A 12 -18.71 -3.86 0.18
CA VAL A 12 -18.74 -2.39 0.13
C VAL A 12 -17.66 -1.79 1.04
N THR A 13 -17.52 -2.30 2.27
CA THR A 13 -16.46 -1.84 3.19
C THR A 13 -15.05 -2.15 2.66
N ALA A 14 -14.83 -3.32 2.05
CA ALA A 14 -13.53 -3.67 1.48
C ALA A 14 -13.16 -2.77 0.28
N ILE A 15 -14.13 -2.46 -0.58
CA ILE A 15 -13.94 -1.52 -1.70
C ILE A 15 -13.62 -0.12 -1.16
N PHE A 16 -14.35 0.34 -0.13
CA PHE A 16 -14.09 1.64 0.50
C PHE A 16 -12.66 1.72 1.07
N ILE A 17 -12.23 0.71 1.83
CA ILE A 17 -10.88 0.63 2.38
C ILE A 17 -9.83 0.60 1.26
N PHE A 18 -10.09 -0.11 0.17
CA PHE A 18 -9.20 -0.15 -0.97
C PHE A 18 -9.03 1.22 -1.64
N ILE A 19 -10.15 1.91 -1.89
CA ILE A 19 -10.13 3.26 -2.49
C ILE A 19 -9.39 4.23 -1.57
N VAL A 20 -9.75 4.30 -0.29
CA VAL A 20 -9.10 5.19 0.68
C VAL A 20 -7.62 4.85 0.83
N GLY A 21 -7.26 3.57 0.90
CA GLY A 21 -5.86 3.12 0.99
C GLY A 21 -5.04 3.53 -0.23
N MET A 22 -5.57 3.37 -1.44
CA MET A 22 -4.91 3.81 -2.67
C MET A 22 -4.81 5.34 -2.78
N SER A 23 -5.84 6.06 -2.35
CA SER A 23 -5.80 7.53 -2.28
C SER A 23 -4.72 8.02 -1.32
N ALA A 24 -4.57 7.39 -0.15
CA ALA A 24 -3.51 7.70 0.79
C ALA A 24 -2.12 7.47 0.18
N ILE A 25 -1.91 6.38 -0.56
CA ILE A 25 -0.64 6.11 -1.26
C ILE A 25 -0.32 7.23 -2.27
N ASN A 26 -1.31 7.71 -3.02
CA ASN A 26 -1.11 8.82 -3.96
C ASN A 26 -0.75 10.14 -3.29
N LEU A 27 -1.22 10.38 -2.05
CA LEU A 27 -0.85 11.56 -1.26
C LEU A 27 0.62 11.54 -0.83
N PHE A 28 1.16 10.38 -0.45
CA PHE A 28 2.55 10.27 0.01
C PHE A 28 3.58 10.08 -1.12
N LYS A 29 3.12 9.63 -2.30
CA LYS A 29 3.98 9.44 -3.48
C LYS A 29 4.82 10.69 -3.85
N PRO A 30 4.28 11.92 -3.88
CA PRO A 30 5.08 13.12 -4.16
C PRO A 30 6.18 13.35 -3.12
N ASP A 31 5.90 13.19 -1.83
CA ASP A 31 6.89 13.38 -0.77
C ASP A 31 8.03 12.36 -0.87
N ILE A 32 7.71 11.09 -1.15
CA ILE A 32 8.74 10.06 -1.36
C ILE A 32 9.57 10.37 -2.61
N SER A 33 8.95 10.89 -3.67
CA SER A 33 9.70 11.31 -4.86
C SER A 33 10.59 12.52 -4.58
N LEU A 34 10.16 13.48 -3.77
CA LEU A 34 10.96 14.63 -3.36
C LEU A 34 12.17 14.24 -2.50
N ILE A 35 12.03 13.24 -1.61
CA ILE A 35 13.14 12.73 -0.80
C ILE A 35 14.22 12.07 -1.69
N ARG A 36 13.84 11.54 -2.86
CA ARG A 36 14.75 10.88 -3.81
C ARG A 36 15.49 11.84 -4.74
N THR A 37 15.07 13.11 -4.86
CA THR A 37 15.72 14.08 -5.74
C THR A 37 16.94 14.74 -5.08
N ALA A 38 17.59 15.67 -5.81
CA ALA A 38 18.73 16.46 -5.36
C ALA A 38 18.46 17.30 -4.08
N SER A 39 17.19 17.48 -3.71
CA SER A 39 16.78 18.15 -2.47
C SER A 39 16.86 17.25 -1.23
N GLY A 40 17.10 15.95 -1.40
CA GLY A 40 17.15 14.95 -0.33
C GLY A 40 18.35 14.01 -0.45
N ILE A 41 18.10 12.70 -0.44
CA ILE A 41 19.12 11.63 -0.44
C ILE A 41 19.77 11.47 -1.83
N ASN A 42 19.24 12.15 -2.86
CA ASN A 42 19.72 12.19 -4.24
C ASN A 42 20.06 10.81 -4.81
N CYS A 43 19.02 9.99 -4.95
CA CYS A 43 19.13 8.61 -5.42
C CYS A 43 19.28 8.48 -6.94
N SER A 44 19.42 9.59 -7.67
CA SER A 44 19.56 9.62 -9.13
C SER A 44 20.93 9.13 -9.61
N ASP A 45 21.99 9.38 -8.85
CA ASP A 45 23.37 9.04 -9.22
C ASP A 45 23.92 7.92 -8.33
N ALA A 46 23.46 6.69 -8.56
CA ALA A 46 23.86 5.49 -7.80
C ALA A 46 25.38 5.22 -7.79
N SER A 47 26.15 5.84 -8.69
CA SER A 47 27.61 5.72 -8.80
C SER A 47 28.38 6.69 -7.91
N ALA A 48 27.75 7.78 -7.45
CA ALA A 48 28.39 8.83 -6.66
C ALA A 48 28.11 8.72 -5.14
N ILE A 49 27.32 7.74 -4.72
CA ILE A 49 26.85 7.57 -3.33
C ILE A 49 27.54 6.39 -2.63
N SER A 50 27.87 6.59 -1.34
CA SER A 50 28.40 5.55 -0.45
C SER A 50 27.41 4.37 -0.34
N ASP A 51 27.92 3.15 -0.11
CA ASP A 51 27.11 1.92 -0.09
C ASP A 51 25.96 1.95 0.93
N GLY A 52 26.13 2.63 2.08
CA GLY A 52 25.05 2.81 3.07
C GLY A 52 23.89 3.66 2.55
N PHE A 53 24.17 4.63 1.68
CA PHE A 53 23.16 5.46 1.03
C PHE A 53 22.39 4.68 -0.05
N LYS A 54 23.05 3.76 -0.76
CA LYS A 54 22.39 2.89 -1.75
C LYS A 54 21.33 2.01 -1.11
N LEU A 55 21.62 1.43 0.05
CA LEU A 55 20.66 0.62 0.81
C LEU A 55 19.44 1.46 1.22
N THR A 56 19.67 2.71 1.63
CA THR A 56 18.60 3.63 2.01
C THR A 56 17.72 4.00 0.81
N CYS A 57 18.32 4.29 -0.35
CA CYS A 57 17.59 4.55 -1.60
C CYS A 57 16.72 3.36 -2.02
N LEU A 58 17.25 2.13 -1.91
CA LEU A 58 16.48 0.91 -2.17
C LEU A 58 15.30 0.77 -1.21
N GLY A 59 15.51 1.09 0.07
CA GLY A 59 14.46 1.12 1.08
C GLY A 59 13.31 2.07 0.70
N PHE A 60 13.64 3.30 0.27
CA PHE A 60 12.63 4.27 -0.18
C PHE A 60 11.89 3.83 -1.44
N ASP A 61 12.56 3.16 -2.38
CA ASP A 61 11.91 2.61 -3.58
C ASP A 61 10.92 1.50 -3.24
N LEU A 62 11.17 0.75 -2.16
CA LEU A 62 10.32 -0.34 -1.71
C LEU A 62 9.09 0.11 -0.91
N ILE A 63 9.06 1.33 -0.35
CA ILE A 63 7.94 1.80 0.49
C ILE A 63 6.62 1.80 -0.29
N VAL A 64 6.61 2.35 -1.50
CA VAL A 64 5.40 2.45 -2.33
C VAL A 64 4.87 1.06 -2.71
N PRO A 65 5.65 0.13 -3.29
CA PRO A 65 5.15 -1.20 -3.61
C PRO A 65 4.73 -2.01 -2.37
N ILE A 66 5.44 -1.89 -1.24
CA ILE A 66 5.02 -2.55 0.01
C ILE A 66 3.67 -2.01 0.50
N ALA A 67 3.46 -0.69 0.46
CA ALA A 67 2.18 -0.09 0.85
C ALA A 67 1.03 -0.58 -0.04
N ILE A 68 1.25 -0.70 -1.35
CA ILE A 68 0.26 -1.24 -2.30
C ILE A 68 -0.11 -2.69 -1.93
N ILE A 69 0.90 -3.53 -1.68
CA ILE A 69 0.67 -4.94 -1.29
C ILE A 69 -0.12 -5.03 0.01
N LEU A 70 0.16 -4.17 1.00
CA LEU A 70 -0.58 -4.13 2.26
C LEU A 70 -2.06 -3.76 2.05
N VAL A 71 -2.34 -2.74 1.25
CA VAL A 71 -3.74 -2.33 0.95
C VAL A 71 -4.50 -3.44 0.24
N ILE A 72 -3.85 -4.13 -0.71
CA ILE A 72 -4.44 -5.28 -1.40
C ILE A 72 -4.67 -6.44 -0.43
N SER A 73 -3.68 -6.75 0.42
CA SER A 73 -3.77 -7.86 1.38
C SER A 73 -4.90 -7.65 2.39
N VAL A 74 -5.04 -6.43 2.93
CA VAL A 74 -6.12 -6.10 3.88
C VAL A 74 -7.49 -6.17 3.20
N SER A 75 -7.64 -5.56 2.03
CA SER A 75 -8.93 -5.55 1.31
C SER A 75 -9.33 -6.95 0.83
N ALA A 76 -8.41 -7.72 0.24
CA ALA A 76 -8.64 -9.11 -0.17
C ALA A 76 -8.89 -10.02 1.05
N GLY A 77 -8.16 -9.83 2.15
CA GLY A 77 -8.35 -10.59 3.39
C GLY A 77 -9.75 -10.41 3.98
N LEU A 78 -10.31 -9.19 3.94
CA LEU A 78 -11.68 -8.92 4.37
C LEU A 78 -12.73 -9.64 3.50
N ILE A 79 -12.50 -9.69 2.20
CA ILE A 79 -13.36 -10.39 1.24
C ILE A 79 -13.28 -11.91 1.50
N VAL A 80 -12.07 -12.48 1.52
CA VAL A 80 -11.83 -13.92 1.67
C VAL A 80 -12.33 -14.45 3.02
N ASN A 81 -12.07 -13.74 4.12
CA ASN A 81 -12.54 -14.15 5.46
C ASN A 81 -14.08 -14.26 5.50
N LYS A 82 -14.79 -13.38 4.79
CA LYS A 82 -16.26 -13.46 4.67
C LYS A 82 -16.71 -14.70 3.91
N PHE A 83 -16.08 -15.00 2.77
CA PHE A 83 -16.40 -16.18 1.97
C PHE A 83 -16.06 -17.50 2.67
N ILE A 84 -14.99 -17.53 3.46
CA ILE A 84 -14.60 -18.70 4.26
C ILE A 84 -15.55 -18.89 5.46
N LYS A 85 -15.87 -17.83 6.22
CA LYS A 85 -16.84 -17.92 7.33
C LYS A 85 -18.28 -18.16 6.88
N GLY A 86 -18.64 -17.74 5.66
CA GLY A 86 -19.97 -17.99 5.09
C GLY A 86 -20.20 -19.43 4.62
N ARG A 87 -19.15 -20.25 4.53
CA ARG A 87 -19.22 -21.69 4.18
C ARG A 87 -19.34 -22.64 5.39
N LYS A 88 -19.23 -22.13 6.63
CA LYS A 88 -19.53 -22.87 7.86
C LYS A 88 -20.91 -22.47 8.39
#